data_AF-A0A8S3IML7-F1
#
_entry.id   AF-A0A8S3IML7-F1
#
_cell.length_a   1.000
_cell.length_b   1.000
_cell.length_c   1.000
_cell.angle_alpha   90.00
_cell.angle_beta   90.00
_cell.angle_gamma   90.00
#
_symmetry.space_group_name_H-M   'P 1'
#
loop_
_entity.id
_entity.type
_entity.pdbx_description
1 polymer ?
#
loop_
_entity_poly.entity_id
_entity_poly.type
_entity_poly.pdbx_seq_one_letter_code
_entity_poly.pdbx_strand_id
1 'polypeptide(L)'
;MRLLELWFDTQYRNQPWSLISIIGLIDVSLSIHKFPPTICRTLRTFLKYTDFKAGELRYTLLFVLTSFSIYLPHKHCRHLLLLVVLAHRCESKSTSSDRILNIKRLANEFIYQFPL
;
A
#
# COMPACT_ATOMS: atom_id res chain seq x y z
N MET A 1 3.28 -6.68 7.76
CA MET A 1 2.63 -7.55 6.75
C MET A 1 1.14 -7.75 7.01
N ARG A 2 0.71 -8.07 8.25
CA ARG A 2 -0.72 -8.18 8.63
C ARG A 2 -1.65 -7.02 8.25
N LEU A 3 -1.14 -5.80 8.13
CA LEU A 3 -1.96 -4.64 7.74
C LEU A 3 -2.36 -4.63 6.25
N LEU A 4 -1.59 -5.28 5.38
CA LEU A 4 -1.92 -5.39 3.95
C LEU A 4 -2.89 -6.54 3.69
N GLU A 5 -2.95 -7.53 4.58
CA GLU A 5 -3.96 -8.60 4.54
C GLU A 5 -5.36 -8.00 4.51
N LEU A 6 -5.63 -6.95 5.29
CA LEU A 6 -6.91 -6.24 5.26
C LEU A 6 -7.30 -5.85 3.83
N TRP A 7 -6.38 -5.31 3.03
CA TRP A 7 -6.68 -4.81 1.69
C TRP A 7 -6.75 -5.91 0.61
N PHE A 8 -5.99 -7.00 0.78
CA PHE A 8 -5.80 -8.03 -0.24
C PHE A 8 -6.43 -9.38 0.12
N ASP A 9 -7.05 -9.51 1.29
CA ASP A 9 -7.70 -10.75 1.70
C ASP A 9 -8.98 -10.99 0.89
N THR A 10 -9.06 -12.19 0.32
CA THR A 10 -10.19 -12.72 -0.43
C THR A 10 -11.50 -12.72 0.36
N GLN A 11 -11.45 -12.81 1.69
CA GLN A 11 -12.64 -12.74 2.55
C GLN A 11 -13.40 -11.41 2.43
N TYR A 12 -12.69 -10.33 2.11
CA TYR A 12 -13.26 -9.00 1.99
C TYR A 12 -13.54 -8.58 0.55
N ARG A 13 -13.59 -9.51 -0.41
CA ARG A 13 -13.74 -9.21 -1.85
C ARG A 13 -14.90 -8.26 -2.18
N ASN A 14 -16.00 -8.35 -1.44
CA ASN A 14 -17.20 -7.55 -1.69
C ASN A 14 -17.18 -6.18 -0.99
N GLN A 15 -16.12 -5.86 -0.25
CA GLN A 15 -16.02 -4.59 0.47
C GLN A 15 -15.55 -3.46 -0.48
N PRO A 16 -16.08 -2.23 -0.32
CA PRO A 16 -15.78 -1.10 -1.22
C PRO A 16 -14.33 -0.61 -1.15
N TRP A 17 -13.62 -0.96 -0.08
CA TRP A 17 -12.21 -0.66 0.12
C TRP A 17 -11.28 -1.79 -0.31
N SER A 18 -11.81 -2.97 -0.68
CA SER A 18 -10.98 -4.14 -0.98
C SER A 18 -10.25 -3.97 -2.31
N LEU A 19 -8.93 -4.20 -2.31
CA LEU A 19 -8.12 -4.17 -3.53
C LEU A 19 -8.18 -5.48 -4.30
N ILE A 20 -8.66 -6.57 -3.68
CA ILE A 20 -8.71 -7.88 -4.34
C ILE A 20 -9.70 -7.91 -5.51
N SER A 21 -10.75 -7.08 -5.46
CA SER A 21 -11.77 -6.96 -6.52
C SER A 21 -11.21 -6.32 -7.78
N ILE A 22 -10.23 -5.43 -7.63
CA ILE A 22 -9.60 -4.66 -8.72
C ILE A 22 -8.18 -5.13 -9.03
N ILE A 23 -7.70 -6.19 -8.39
CA ILE A 23 -6.31 -6.66 -8.49
C ILE A 23 -5.91 -7.04 -9.92
N GLY A 24 -6.84 -7.60 -10.70
CA GLY A 24 -6.59 -7.91 -12.10
C GLY A 24 -6.36 -6.66 -12.96
N LEU A 25 -7.11 -5.57 -12.70
CA LEU A 25 -6.93 -4.29 -13.38
C LEU A 25 -5.60 -3.63 -12.98
N ILE A 26 -5.23 -3.79 -11.71
CA ILE A 26 -3.95 -3.33 -11.18
C ILE A 26 -2.81 -4.06 -11.89
N ASP A 27 -2.84 -5.39 -11.93
CA ASP A 27 -1.80 -6.22 -12.54
C ASP A 27 -1.63 -5.92 -14.04
N VAL A 28 -2.73 -5.62 -14.76
CA VAL A 28 -2.67 -5.12 -16.14
C VAL A 28 -1.96 -3.75 -16.20
N SER A 29 -2.31 -2.81 -15.31
CA SER A 29 -1.61 -1.52 -15.22
C SER A 29 -0.11 -1.68 -14.94
N LEU A 30 0.28 -2.62 -14.05
CA LEU A 30 1.69 -2.94 -13.77
C LEU A 30 2.43 -3.54 -14.96
N SER A 31 1.71 -4.26 -15.80
CA SER A 31 2.29 -4.92 -16.98
C SER A 31 2.58 -3.91 -18.09
N ILE A 32 1.72 -2.90 -18.23
CA ILE A 32 1.83 -1.84 -19.25
C ILE A 32 2.90 -0.80 -18.89
N HIS A 33 3.00 -0.41 -17.61
CA HIS A 33 3.92 0.65 -17.21
C HIS A 33 5.34 0.13 -16.99
N LYS A 34 6.32 0.90 -17.50
CA LYS A 34 7.73 0.62 -17.24
C LYS A 34 8.08 1.08 -15.82
N PHE A 35 8.40 0.11 -14.96
CA PHE A 35 8.85 0.40 -13.61
C PHE A 35 10.20 1.15 -13.64
N PRO A 36 10.44 2.09 -12.71
CA PRO A 36 11.74 2.70 -12.58
C PRO A 36 12.81 1.64 -12.26
N PRO A 37 14.09 1.90 -12.60
CA PRO A 37 15.18 0.92 -12.45
C PRO A 37 15.30 0.34 -11.03
N THR A 38 14.91 1.13 -10.03
CA THR A 38 14.89 0.79 -8.61
C THR A 38 13.96 -0.36 -8.24
N ILE A 39 12.92 -0.63 -9.04
CA ILE A 39 11.93 -1.71 -8.82
C ILE A 39 11.70 -2.57 -10.07
N CYS A 40 12.55 -2.47 -11.09
CA CYS A 40 12.35 -3.15 -12.37
C CYS A 40 12.31 -4.69 -12.27
N ARG A 41 12.88 -5.27 -11.19
CA ARG A 41 12.88 -6.72 -10.91
C ARG A 41 11.74 -7.18 -10.00
N THR A 42 10.89 -6.27 -9.55
CA THR A 42 9.81 -6.58 -8.62
C THR A 42 8.68 -7.33 -9.32
N LEU A 43 8.00 -8.21 -8.59
CA LEU A 43 6.84 -8.95 -9.08
C LEU A 43 5.79 -7.99 -9.66
N ARG A 44 5.31 -8.28 -10.87
CA ARG A 44 4.24 -7.52 -11.53
C ARG A 44 2.86 -8.07 -11.19
N THR A 45 2.69 -8.48 -9.94
CA THR A 45 1.39 -8.93 -9.43
C THR A 45 1.29 -8.69 -7.94
N PHE A 46 0.15 -8.13 -7.50
CA PHE A 46 -0.14 -8.03 -6.07
C PHE A 46 -0.79 -9.29 -5.48
N LEU A 47 -1.14 -10.29 -6.29
CA LEU A 47 -1.68 -11.57 -5.78
C LEU A 47 -0.68 -12.27 -4.86
N LYS A 48 0.61 -12.07 -5.10
CA LYS A 48 1.72 -12.56 -4.29
C LYS A 48 2.43 -11.41 -3.57
N TYR A 49 1.67 -10.42 -3.07
CA TYR A 49 2.24 -9.28 -2.34
C TYR A 49 3.10 -9.72 -1.14
N THR A 50 2.88 -10.94 -0.64
CA THR A 50 3.65 -11.51 0.46
C THR A 50 5.11 -11.80 0.10
N ASP A 51 5.40 -12.00 -1.19
CA ASP A 51 6.73 -12.37 -1.65
C ASP A 51 7.62 -11.13 -1.87
N PHE A 52 7.05 -9.93 -1.74
CA PHE A 52 7.77 -8.68 -1.92
C PHE A 52 8.68 -8.42 -0.72
N LYS A 53 9.93 -8.01 -0.99
CA LYS A 53 10.76 -7.39 0.04
C LYS A 53 10.11 -6.08 0.48
N ALA A 54 10.23 -5.72 1.76
CA ALA A 54 9.59 -4.53 2.33
C ALA A 54 9.82 -3.25 1.50
N GLY A 55 11.06 -3.01 1.07
CA GLY A 55 11.40 -1.86 0.23
C GLY A 55 10.76 -1.90 -1.17
N GLU A 56 10.71 -3.07 -1.79
CA GLU A 56 10.08 -3.26 -3.12
C GLU A 56 8.57 -3.06 -3.05
N LEU A 57 7.92 -3.62 -2.00
CA LEU A 57 6.51 -3.46 -1.74
C LEU A 57 6.14 -1.98 -1.56
N ARG A 58 6.93 -1.25 -0.78
CA ARG A 58 6.73 0.18 -0.56
C ARG A 58 6.78 0.99 -1.86
N TYR A 59 7.83 0.80 -2.66
CA TYR A 59 7.98 1.53 -3.92
C TYR A 59 6.92 1.14 -4.94
N THR A 60 6.54 -0.14 -4.99
CA THR A 60 5.44 -0.60 -5.85
C THR A 60 4.13 0.03 -5.40
N LEU A 61 3.79 0.01 -4.10
CA LEU A 61 2.59 0.67 -3.58
C LEU A 61 2.58 2.16 -3.90
N LEU A 62 3.70 2.88 -3.77
CA LEU A 62 3.81 4.29 -4.15
C LEU A 62 3.56 4.51 -5.64
N PHE A 63 4.14 3.67 -6.50
CA PHE A 63 3.99 3.78 -7.95
C PHE A 63 2.54 3.53 -8.39
N VAL A 64 1.86 2.60 -7.73
CA VAL A 64 0.54 2.11 -8.13
C VAL A 64 -0.58 2.86 -7.43
N LEU A 65 -0.27 3.63 -6.39
CA LEU A 65 -1.25 4.46 -5.68
C LEU A 65 -2.02 5.39 -6.64
N THR A 66 -1.35 5.91 -7.67
CA THR A 66 -2.01 6.71 -8.72
C THR A 66 -3.03 5.88 -9.49
N SER A 67 -2.70 4.63 -9.85
CA SER A 67 -3.67 3.69 -10.44
C SER A 67 -4.80 3.37 -9.46
N PHE A 68 -4.51 3.17 -8.16
CA PHE A 68 -5.55 2.90 -7.16
C PHE A 68 -6.54 4.05 -7.03
N SER A 69 -6.10 5.30 -7.20
CA SER A 69 -6.98 6.48 -7.13
C SER A 69 -8.05 6.56 -8.22
N ILE A 70 -7.89 5.80 -9.30
CA ILE A 70 -8.89 5.69 -10.37
C ILE A 70 -10.04 4.78 -9.94
N TYR A 71 -9.75 3.75 -9.14
CA TYR A 71 -10.69 2.67 -8.83
C TYR A 71 -11.25 2.74 -7.40
N LEU A 72 -10.53 3.39 -6.48
CA LEU A 72 -10.95 3.53 -5.09
C LEU A 72 -11.54 4.91 -4.81
N PRO A 73 -12.60 5.00 -3.98
CA PRO A 73 -13.04 6.25 -3.38
C PRO A 73 -11.90 7.00 -2.68
N HIS A 74 -11.94 8.34 -2.73
CA HIS A 74 -10.90 9.20 -2.16
C HIS A 74 -10.58 8.88 -0.68
N LYS A 75 -11.59 8.53 0.14
CA LYS A 75 -11.38 8.11 1.53
C LYS A 75 -10.49 6.87 1.66
N HIS A 76 -10.68 5.89 0.79
CA HIS A 76 -9.92 4.64 0.78
C HIS A 76 -8.50 4.86 0.23
N CYS A 77 -8.35 5.70 -0.80
CA CYS A 77 -7.03 6.09 -1.29
C CYS A 77 -6.20 6.80 -0.20
N ARG A 78 -6.82 7.72 0.55
CA ARG A 78 -6.15 8.41 1.65
C ARG A 78 -5.71 7.44 2.74
N HIS A 79 -6.57 6.49 3.11
CA HIS A 79 -6.24 5.47 4.10
C HIS A 79 -5.09 4.55 3.65
N LEU A 80 -5.09 4.15 2.38
CA LEU A 80 -4.00 3.38 1.79
C LEU A 80 -2.69 4.19 1.73
N LEU A 81 -2.76 5.49 1.39
CA LEU A 81 -1.61 6.39 1.41
C LEU A 81 -1.01 6.51 2.82
N LEU A 82 -1.84 6.61 3.86
CA LEU A 82 -1.37 6.63 5.25
C LEU A 82 -0.55 5.37 5.59
N LEU A 83 -1.00 4.18 5.14
CA LEU A 83 -0.25 2.94 5.31
C LEU A 83 1.13 3.00 4.63
N VAL A 84 1.18 3.51 3.39
CA VAL A 84 2.42 3.62 2.61
C VAL A 84 3.38 4.61 3.25
N VAL A 85 2.89 5.77 3.69
CA VAL A 85 3.68 6.79 4.40
C VAL A 85 4.22 6.22 5.72
N LEU A 86 3.40 5.48 6.46
CA LEU A 86 3.81 4.84 7.71
C LEU A 86 4.91 3.80 7.46
N ALA A 87 4.76 2.94 6.45
CA ALA A 87 5.79 1.98 6.06
C ALA A 87 7.10 2.68 5.69
N HIS A 88 7.03 3.76 4.89
CA HIS A 88 8.20 4.58 4.54
C HIS A 88 8.87 5.19 5.76
N ARG A 89 8.09 5.74 6.69
CA ARG A 89 8.59 6.36 7.91
C ARG A 89 9.15 5.34 8.90
N CYS A 90 8.74 4.08 8.89
CA CYS A 90 9.32 3.03 9.73
C CYS A 90 10.70 2.57 9.25
N GLU A 91 10.97 2.58 7.95
CA GLU A 91 12.24 2.07 7.38
C GLU A 91 13.47 3.00 7.54
N SER A 92 13.27 4.28 7.83
CA SER A 92 14.42 5.20 7.99
C SER A 92 15.31 4.77 9.18
N LYS A 93 16.63 4.97 9.06
CA LYS A 93 17.61 4.54 10.08
C LYS A 93 17.75 5.50 11.28
N SER A 94 17.09 6.67 11.25
CA SER A 94 17.26 7.73 12.26
C SER A 94 16.31 7.60 13.47
N THR A 95 16.81 7.25 14.66
CA THR A 95 16.01 7.06 15.88
C THR A 95 15.79 8.35 16.68
N SER A 96 15.28 9.42 16.07
CA SER A 96 14.88 10.61 16.84
C SER A 96 13.54 10.41 17.57
N SER A 97 13.43 10.93 18.80
CA SER A 97 12.20 10.85 19.61
C SER A 97 10.98 11.46 18.91
N ASP A 98 11.17 12.59 18.23
CA ASP A 98 10.11 13.26 17.46
C ASP A 98 9.58 12.40 16.31
N ARG A 99 10.46 11.62 15.68
CA ARG A 99 10.04 10.69 14.62
C ARG A 99 9.21 9.55 15.18
N ILE A 100 9.59 8.99 16.32
CA ILE A 100 8.81 7.93 16.98
C ILE A 100 7.41 8.44 17.33
N LEU A 101 7.30 9.66 17.86
CA LEU A 101 6.02 10.29 18.15
C LEU A 101 5.19 10.51 16.88
N ASN A 102 5.82 10.94 15.79
CA ASN A 102 5.15 11.14 14.51
C ASN A 102 4.62 9.80 13.94
N ILE A 103 5.42 8.73 13.98
CA ILE A 103 5.00 7.39 13.55
C ILE A 103 3.81 6.90 14.37
N LYS A 104 3.86 7.06 15.71
CA LYS A 104 2.73 6.70 16.59
C LYS A 104 1.47 7.48 16.23
N ARG A 105 1.59 8.79 15.98
CA ARG A 105 0.46 9.63 15.56
C ARG A 105 -0.15 9.15 14.24
N LEU A 106 0.69 8.89 13.23
CA LEU A 106 0.24 8.37 11.93
C LEU A 106 -0.39 6.98 12.07
N ALA A 107 0.14 6.12 12.94
CA ALA A 107 -0.43 4.81 13.21
C ALA A 107 -1.84 4.92 13.80
N ASN A 108 -2.01 5.82 14.78
CA ASN A 108 -3.31 6.09 15.37
C ASN A 108 -4.28 6.65 14.32
N GLU A 109 -3.85 7.62 13.51
CA GLU A 109 -4.69 8.16 12.43
C GLU A 109 -5.13 7.06 11.44
N PHE A 110 -4.22 6.16 11.07
CA PHE A 110 -4.54 5.00 10.24
C PHE A 110 -5.58 4.08 10.90
N ILE A 111 -5.47 3.80 12.20
CA ILE A 111 -6.43 2.95 12.91
C ILE A 111 -7.81 3.63 12.98
N TYR A 112 -7.86 4.92 13.32
CA TYR A 112 -9.13 5.65 13.48
C TYR A 112 -9.82 5.95 12.14
N GLN A 113 -9.07 6.16 11.07
CA GLN A 113 -9.63 6.38 9.73
C GLN A 113 -9.95 5.07 9.00
N PHE A 114 -10.03 3.95 9.72
CA PHE A 114 -10.33 2.67 9.09
C PHE A 114 -11.60 2.79 8.25
N PRO A 115 -11.55 2.36 6.98
CA PRO A 115 -12.65 2.56 6.06
C PRO A 115 -13.82 1.66 6.43
N LEU A 116 -14.80 2.23 7.16
CA LEU A 116 -16.17 1.74 7.21
C LEU A 116 -16.96 2.21 5.99
#